data_AF-A0A1J8QLR1-F1
#
_entry.id   AF-A0A1J8QLR1-F1
#
_cell.length_a   1.000
_cell.length_b   1.000
_cell.length_c   1.000
_cell.angle_alpha   90.00
_cell.angle_beta   90.00
_cell.angle_gamma   90.00
#
_symmetry.space_group_name_H-M   'P 1'
#
loop_
_entity.id
_entity.type
_entity.pdbx_description
1 polymer ?
#
loop_
_entity_poly.entity_id
_entity_poly.type
_entity_poly.pdbx_seq_one_letter_code
_entity_poly.pdbx_strand_id
1 'polypeptide(L)'
;MDNLDDGSQSLAVGEGAERGQVVEFCLNVPQVYAGGSTFMADFDQDSYTSQRHEVPWYPFAGKNDWEVAHWLMQANLSMAEIDKYLNLNFMKETPLLFHHAKELHQQVEMLPSGPWWKYKDIITDLPMKH
;
A
#
# COMPACT_ATOMS: atom_id res chain seq x y z
N MET A 1 67.70 -18.09 -7.77
CA MET A 1 67.86 -17.16 -6.63
C MET A 1 67.23 -15.85 -7.00
N ASP A 2 65.90 -15.86 -6.91
CA ASP A 2 65.08 -14.95 -6.10
C ASP A 2 65.73 -13.62 -5.69
N ASN A 3 65.08 -12.49 -6.01
CA ASN A 3 64.08 -11.91 -5.11
C ASN A 3 63.43 -10.65 -5.72
N LEU A 4 62.13 -10.50 -5.39
CA LEU A 4 61.37 -9.26 -5.42
C LEU A 4 61.95 -8.27 -4.40
N ASP A 5 61.92 -6.97 -4.72
CA ASP A 5 61.64 -5.91 -3.75
C ASP A 5 60.93 -4.76 -4.46
N ASP A 6 59.71 -4.47 -4.00
CA ASP A 6 58.80 -3.44 -4.49
C ASP A 6 58.96 -2.21 -3.58
N GLY A 7 59.70 -1.22 -4.07
CA GLY A 7 59.89 0.07 -3.43
C GLY A 7 58.84 1.09 -3.89
N SER A 8 57.81 1.30 -3.08
CA SER A 8 56.85 2.39 -3.21
C SER A 8 57.48 3.78 -3.09
N GLN A 9 57.27 4.70 -4.05
CA GLN A 9 57.17 6.17 -3.82
C GLN A 9 56.29 6.91 -4.87
N SER A 10 55.12 7.36 -4.40
CA SER A 10 54.43 8.66 -4.53
C SER A 10 54.26 9.45 -5.86
N LEU A 11 52.98 9.77 -6.12
CA LEU A 11 52.32 10.97 -6.71
C LEU A 11 52.85 11.63 -8.01
N ALA A 12 51.99 11.62 -9.04
CA ALA A 12 51.48 12.86 -9.62
C ALA A 12 50.07 12.66 -10.21
N VAL A 13 49.15 13.48 -9.72
CA VAL A 13 47.77 13.64 -10.22
C VAL A 13 47.82 14.28 -11.60
N GLY A 14 47.18 13.65 -12.59
CA GLY A 14 46.90 14.22 -13.91
C GLY A 14 45.39 14.34 -14.11
N GLU A 15 44.95 15.57 -14.37
CA GLU A 15 43.56 16.00 -14.57
C GLU A 15 42.85 15.23 -15.70
N GLY A 16 41.64 14.75 -15.40
CA GLY A 16 40.66 14.29 -16.37
C GLY A 16 39.33 14.99 -16.09
N ALA A 17 38.96 15.92 -16.95
CA ALA A 17 37.73 16.70 -16.85
C ALA A 17 36.50 15.83 -17.15
N GLU A 18 35.78 15.42 -16.10
CA GLU A 18 34.43 14.85 -16.25
C GLU A 18 33.42 15.91 -15.82
N ARG A 19 32.62 16.34 -16.81
CA ARG A 19 31.50 17.27 -16.64
C ARG A 19 30.59 16.76 -15.52
N GLY A 20 30.70 17.36 -14.35
CA GLY A 20 29.76 17.17 -13.26
C GLY A 20 28.37 17.57 -13.74
N GLN A 21 27.49 16.59 -13.92
CA GLN A 21 26.07 16.88 -13.99
C GLN A 21 25.68 17.47 -12.64
N VAL A 22 25.35 18.75 -12.64
CA VAL A 22 24.68 19.38 -11.50
C VAL A 22 23.27 18.79 -11.47
N VAL A 23 23.08 17.79 -10.62
CA VAL A 23 21.75 17.30 -10.29
C VAL A 23 21.14 18.33 -9.36
N GLU A 24 20.25 19.15 -9.89
CA GLU A 24 19.46 20.09 -9.10
C GLU A 24 18.49 19.28 -8.23
N PHE A 25 18.81 19.16 -6.94
CA PHE A 25 17.92 18.54 -5.97
C PHE A 25 16.77 19.50 -5.66
N CYS A 26 15.66 19.32 -6.35
CA CYS A 26 14.40 19.96 -5.99
C CYS A 26 13.94 19.44 -4.61
N LEU A 27 14.07 20.30 -3.58
CA LEU A 27 13.78 20.01 -2.16
C LEU A 27 12.33 19.53 -1.88
N ASN A 28 11.42 19.63 -2.85
CA ASN A 28 10.00 19.29 -2.70
C ASN A 28 9.54 18.17 -3.66
N VAL A 29 10.46 17.40 -4.24
CA VAL A 29 10.07 16.20 -4.99
C VAL A 29 9.72 15.11 -3.97
N PRO A 30 8.53 14.49 -4.06
CA PRO A 30 8.21 13.32 -3.25
C PRO A 30 9.28 12.25 -3.50
N GLN A 31 10.12 11.99 -2.50
CA GLN A 31 11.04 10.85 -2.56
C GLN A 31 10.21 9.58 -2.42
N VAL A 32 10.12 8.80 -3.49
CA VAL A 32 9.74 7.40 -3.38
C VAL A 32 10.90 6.72 -2.65
N TYR A 33 10.72 6.41 -1.37
CA TYR A 33 11.68 5.59 -0.63
C TYR A 33 11.79 4.24 -1.32
N ALA A 34 12.89 4.01 -2.04
CA ALA A 34 13.15 2.76 -2.72
C ALA A 34 13.32 1.64 -1.68
N GLY A 35 12.52 0.58 -1.79
CA GLY A 35 12.68 -0.65 -1.01
C GLY A 35 11.50 -1.08 -0.12
N GLY A 36 10.44 -0.27 0.02
CA GLY A 36 9.20 -0.70 0.67
C GLY A 36 8.26 -1.40 -0.32
N SER A 37 7.68 -2.55 0.05
CA SER A 37 6.50 -3.05 -0.66
C SER A 37 5.37 -2.04 -0.47
N THR A 38 4.75 -1.62 -1.56
CA THR A 38 3.58 -0.73 -1.49
C THR A 38 2.33 -1.56 -1.29
N PHE A 39 1.27 -0.97 -0.76
CA PHE A 39 -0.03 -1.64 -0.69
C PHE A 39 -0.46 -2.21 -2.06
N MET A 40 -0.21 -1.47 -3.15
CA MET A 40 -0.55 -1.94 -4.49
C MET A 40 0.30 -3.15 -4.90
N ALA A 41 1.58 -3.17 -4.52
CA ALA A 41 2.44 -4.34 -4.75
C ALA A 41 1.97 -5.56 -3.96
N ASP A 42 1.53 -5.38 -2.70
CA ASP A 42 0.97 -6.46 -1.89
C ASP A 42 -0.39 -6.95 -2.44
N PHE A 43 -1.22 -6.02 -2.93
CA PHE A 43 -2.51 -6.30 -3.55
C PHE A 43 -2.37 -7.08 -4.87
N ASP A 44 -1.37 -6.76 -5.68
CA ASP A 44 -1.04 -7.43 -6.95
C ASP A 44 -0.28 -8.75 -6.76
N GLN A 45 0.10 -9.09 -5.52
CA GLN A 45 0.81 -10.32 -5.18
C GLN A 45 0.01 -11.23 -4.24
N ASP A 46 -1.21 -10.85 -3.86
CA ASP A 46 -2.02 -11.64 -2.95
C ASP A 46 -2.56 -12.91 -3.63
N SER A 47 -3.08 -13.83 -2.81
CA SER A 47 -3.64 -15.10 -3.26
C SER A 47 -4.89 -14.98 -4.15
N TYR A 48 -5.40 -13.75 -4.35
CA TYR A 48 -6.60 -13.43 -5.10
C TYR A 48 -6.33 -12.64 -6.39
N THR A 49 -5.07 -12.34 -6.68
CA THR A 49 -4.64 -11.61 -7.89
C THR A 49 -5.23 -12.21 -9.16
N SER A 50 -5.15 -13.54 -9.32
CA SER A 50 -5.69 -14.25 -10.49
C SER A 50 -7.20 -14.04 -10.66
N GLN A 51 -7.96 -14.08 -9.57
CA GLN A 51 -9.41 -13.87 -9.57
C GLN A 51 -9.75 -12.44 -9.94
N ARG A 52 -8.95 -11.46 -9.49
CA ARG A 52 -9.14 -10.04 -9.82
C ARG A 52 -8.87 -9.71 -11.28
N HIS A 53 -8.00 -10.47 -11.96
CA HIS A 53 -7.82 -10.34 -13.41
C HIS A 53 -9.07 -10.73 -14.20
N GLU A 54 -9.85 -11.71 -13.71
CA GLU A 54 -11.09 -12.16 -14.36
C GLU A 54 -12.31 -11.35 -13.89
N VAL A 55 -12.39 -11.07 -12.59
CA VAL A 55 -13.48 -10.34 -11.94
C VAL A 55 -12.87 -9.17 -11.16
N PRO A 56 -12.84 -7.95 -11.74
CA PRO A 56 -12.23 -6.78 -11.09
C PRO A 56 -12.78 -6.43 -9.71
N TRP A 57 -13.95 -6.96 -9.36
CA TRP A 57 -14.64 -6.72 -8.10
C TRP A 57 -14.39 -7.80 -7.04
N TYR A 58 -13.60 -8.84 -7.33
CA TYR A 58 -13.30 -9.90 -6.37
C TYR A 58 -12.73 -9.30 -5.06
N PRO A 59 -13.25 -9.67 -3.86
CA PRO A 59 -14.00 -10.88 -3.54
C PRO A 59 -15.51 -10.86 -3.82
N PHE A 60 -16.05 -9.73 -4.29
CA PHE A 60 -17.46 -9.57 -4.61
C PHE A 60 -17.79 -10.16 -5.99
N ALA A 61 -19.04 -10.55 -6.20
CA ALA A 61 -19.48 -11.17 -7.46
C ALA A 61 -19.43 -10.19 -8.65
N GLY A 62 -19.47 -8.89 -8.36
CA GLY A 62 -19.47 -7.85 -9.38
C GLY A 62 -19.68 -6.48 -8.76
N LYS A 63 -19.89 -5.49 -9.63
CA LYS A 63 -20.01 -4.08 -9.23
C LYS A 63 -21.17 -3.84 -8.25
N ASN A 64 -22.34 -4.41 -8.52
CA ASN A 64 -23.53 -4.16 -7.69
C ASN A 64 -23.35 -4.72 -6.27
N ASP A 65 -22.78 -5.92 -6.16
CA ASP A 65 -22.47 -6.58 -4.89
C ASP A 65 -21.45 -5.76 -4.09
N TRP A 66 -20.39 -5.29 -4.75
CA TRP A 66 -19.39 -4.39 -4.16
C TRP A 66 -19.98 -3.04 -3.73
N GLU A 67 -20.87 -2.44 -4.53
CA GLU A 67 -21.46 -1.13 -4.25
C GLU A 67 -22.31 -1.16 -2.98
N VAL A 68 -23.12 -2.22 -2.81
CA VAL A 68 -23.89 -2.44 -1.58
C VAL A 68 -22.97 -2.66 -0.38
N ALA A 69 -21.95 -3.51 -0.53
CA ALA A 69 -20.96 -3.77 0.52
C ALA A 69 -20.25 -2.48 0.96
N HIS A 70 -19.75 -1.70 0.00
CA HIS A 70 -19.03 -0.45 0.26
C HIS A 70 -19.94 0.57 0.97
N TRP A 71 -21.18 0.73 0.54
CA TRP A 71 -22.12 1.63 1.19
C TRP A 71 -22.41 1.20 2.64
N LEU A 72 -22.68 -0.09 2.88
CA LEU A 72 -22.94 -0.61 4.22
C LEU A 72 -21.75 -0.41 5.17
N MET A 73 -20.52 -0.59 4.67
CA MET A 73 -19.29 -0.36 5.44
C MET A 73 -19.09 1.11 5.82
N GLN A 74 -19.60 2.06 5.04
CA GLN A 74 -19.47 3.50 5.28
C GLN A 74 -20.66 4.10 6.06
N ALA A 75 -21.78 3.39 6.16
CA ALA A 75 -23.02 3.89 6.74
C ALA A 75 -23.00 4.01 8.27
N ASN A 76 -21.90 3.62 8.95
CA ASN A 76 -21.76 3.59 10.41
C ASN A 76 -22.92 2.83 11.12
N LEU A 77 -23.41 1.78 10.48
CA LEU A 77 -24.45 0.90 11.02
C LEU A 77 -23.83 -0.14 11.95
N SER A 78 -24.55 -0.53 12.99
CA SER A 78 -24.19 -1.71 13.78
C SER A 78 -24.40 -3.00 12.96
N MET A 79 -23.71 -4.08 13.33
CA MET A 79 -23.88 -5.40 12.68
C MET A 79 -25.36 -5.84 12.66
N ALA A 80 -26.11 -5.56 13.74
CA ALA A 80 -27.53 -5.90 13.82
C ALA A 80 -28.41 -5.08 12.86
N GLU A 81 -28.08 -3.81 12.63
CA GLU A 81 -28.78 -2.96 11.65
C GLU A 81 -28.47 -3.40 10.21
N ILE A 82 -27.22 -3.81 9.94
CA ILE A 82 -26.83 -4.41 8.65
C ILE A 82 -27.62 -5.71 8.43
N ASP A 83 -27.67 -6.61 9.41
CA ASP A 83 -28.45 -7.85 9.33
C ASP A 83 -29.94 -7.56 9.08
N LYS A 84 -30.50 -6.55 9.75
CA LYS A 84 -31.89 -6.13 9.54
C LYS A 84 -32.13 -5.61 8.11
N TYR A 85 -31.19 -4.82 7.57
CA TYR A 85 -31.25 -4.33 6.20
C TYR A 85 -31.17 -5.48 5.18
N LEU A 86 -30.19 -6.38 5.33
CA LEU A 86 -30.02 -7.53 4.43
C LEU A 86 -31.19 -8.51 4.52
N ASN A 87 -31.92 -8.50 5.64
CA ASN A 87 -33.13 -9.31 5.81
C ASN A 87 -34.40 -8.74 5.15
N LEU A 88 -34.36 -7.54 4.57
CA LEU A 88 -35.48 -7.01 3.78
C LEU A 88 -35.75 -7.91 2.58
N ASN A 89 -37.03 -8.14 2.24
CA ASN A 89 -37.42 -9.06 1.15
C ASN A 89 -36.71 -8.73 -0.17
N PHE A 90 -36.63 -7.44 -0.51
CA PHE A 90 -35.92 -6.98 -1.71
C PHE A 90 -34.43 -7.36 -1.69
N MET A 91 -33.77 -7.23 -0.53
CA MET A 91 -32.35 -7.56 -0.39
C MET A 91 -32.11 -9.07 -0.46
N LYS A 92 -33.04 -9.89 0.07
CA LYS A 92 -32.98 -11.36 -0.03
C LYS A 92 -33.11 -11.89 -1.46
N GLU A 93 -33.85 -11.18 -2.31
CA GLU A 93 -34.00 -11.53 -3.73
C GLU A 93 -32.83 -11.06 -4.59
N THR A 94 -31.96 -10.20 -4.04
CA THR A 94 -30.79 -9.68 -4.75
C THR A 94 -29.65 -10.71 -4.69
N PRO A 95 -28.94 -10.98 -5.80
CA PRO A 95 -27.84 -11.94 -5.85
C PRO A 95 -26.55 -11.37 -5.24
N LEU A 96 -26.57 -11.09 -3.93
CA LEU A 96 -25.38 -10.70 -3.16
C LEU A 96 -24.57 -11.93 -2.72
N LEU A 97 -23.26 -11.78 -2.54
CA LEU A 97 -22.41 -12.83 -1.96
C LEU A 97 -22.44 -12.89 -0.43
N PHE A 98 -23.21 -12.00 0.20
CA PHE A 98 -23.37 -11.93 1.65
C PHE A 98 -24.84 -11.65 2.00
N HIS A 99 -25.32 -12.32 3.03
CA HIS A 99 -26.68 -12.17 3.57
C HIS A 99 -26.67 -11.72 5.03
N HIS A 100 -25.49 -11.68 5.66
CA HIS A 100 -25.29 -11.24 7.04
C HIS A 100 -24.09 -10.30 7.13
N ALA A 101 -24.11 -9.42 8.14
CA ALA A 101 -23.00 -8.52 8.46
C ALA A 101 -21.69 -9.28 8.65
N LYS A 102 -21.75 -10.47 9.27
CA LYS A 102 -20.57 -11.32 9.46
C LYS A 102 -19.95 -11.75 8.13
N GLU A 103 -20.77 -12.18 7.16
CA GLU A 103 -20.31 -12.62 5.85
C GLU A 103 -19.71 -11.46 5.05
N LEU A 104 -20.33 -10.27 5.14
CA LEU A 104 -19.79 -9.03 4.58
C LEU A 104 -18.40 -8.73 5.15
N HIS A 105 -18.23 -8.81 6.48
CA HIS A 105 -16.93 -8.59 7.11
C HIS A 105 -15.89 -9.64 6.67
N GLN A 106 -16.28 -10.91 6.59
CA GLN A 106 -15.40 -11.97 6.09
C GLN A 106 -14.95 -11.72 4.64
N GLN A 107 -15.85 -11.19 3.80
CA GLN A 107 -15.51 -10.80 2.44
C GLN A 107 -14.49 -9.65 2.44
N VAL A 108 -14.72 -8.62 3.25
CA VAL A 108 -13.79 -7.47 3.37
C VAL A 108 -12.43 -7.90 3.93
N GLU A 109 -12.40 -8.86 4.87
CA GLU A 109 -11.17 -9.42 5.45
C GLU A 109 -10.33 -10.23 4.45
N MET A 110 -10.90 -10.66 3.31
CA MET A 110 -10.12 -11.25 2.22
C MET A 110 -9.29 -10.22 1.44
N LEU A 111 -9.59 -8.92 1.60
CA LEU A 111 -8.75 -7.88 1.03
C LEU A 111 -7.43 -7.81 1.81
N PRO A 112 -6.30 -7.53 1.12
CA PRO A 112 -5.04 -7.35 1.81
C PRO A 112 -5.18 -6.21 2.83
N SER A 113 -4.62 -6.42 4.01
CA SER A 113 -4.58 -5.40 5.05
C SER A 113 -4.01 -4.10 4.50
N GLY A 114 -4.69 -2.99 4.78
CA GLY A 114 -4.17 -1.66 4.46
C GLY A 114 -2.80 -1.41 5.11
N PRO A 115 -2.07 -0.40 4.65
CA PRO A 115 -0.78 -0.06 5.23
C PRO A 115 -0.92 0.24 6.72
N TRP A 116 0.02 -0.24 7.52
CA TRP A 116 0.09 0.13 8.92
C TRP A 116 0.38 1.63 9.07
N TRP A 117 -0.31 2.30 9.98
CA TRP A 117 0.09 3.65 10.37
C TRP A 117 1.32 3.54 11.26
N LYS A 118 2.48 3.98 10.74
CA LYS A 118 3.69 4.16 11.54
C LYS A 118 3.76 5.62 11.96
N TYR A 119 3.94 5.89 13.24
CA TYR A 119 4.17 7.23 13.77
C TYR A 119 5.54 7.31 14.42
N LYS A 120 6.11 8.51 14.44
CA LYS A 120 7.34 8.82 15.16
C LYS A 120 7.18 10.20 15.78
N ASP A 121 7.41 10.30 17.07
CA ASP A 121 7.41 11.59 17.75
C ASP A 121 8.64 12.38 17.30
N ILE A 122 8.40 13.62 16.84
CA ILE A 122 9.45 14.55 16.46
C ILE A 122 9.66 15.48 17.66
N ILE A 123 10.71 15.21 18.44
CA ILE A 123 11.16 16.13 19.48
C ILE A 123 11.73 17.36 18.77
N THR A 124 11.06 18.49 18.92
CA THR A 124 11.51 19.76 18.34
C THR A 124 12.16 20.57 19.46
N ASP A 125 13.46 20.86 19.32
CA ASP A 125 14.23 21.66 20.29
C ASP A 125 13.88 23.16 20.27
N LEU A 126 12.99 23.57 19.38
CA LEU A 126 12.55 24.95 19.24
C LEU A 126 11.24 25.17 20.00
N PRO A 127 11.12 26.24 20.80
CA PRO A 127 9.86 26.62 21.38
C PRO A 127 8.87 26.92 20.24
N MET A 128 7.82 26.12 20.13
CA MET A 128 6.71 26.46 19.25
C MET A 128 6.10 27.77 19.76
N LYS A 129 6.27 28.84 18.99
CA LYS A 129 5.82 30.18 19.34
C LYS A 129 4.30 30.18 19.35
N HIS A 130 3.72 30.43 20.51
CA HIS A 130 2.28 30.48 20.76
C HIS A 130 1.67 31.81 20.31
#